data_AF-A0A1J3JHC9-F1
#
_entry.id   AF-A0A1J3JHC9-F1
#
_cell.length_a   1.000
_cell.length_b   1.000
_cell.length_c   1.000
_cell.angle_alpha   90.00
_cell.angle_beta   90.00
_cell.angle_gamma   90.00
#
_symmetry.space_group_name_H-M   'P 1'
#
loop_
_entity.id
_entity.type
_entity.pdbx_description
1 polymer ?
#
loop_
_entity_poly.entity_id
_entity_poly.type
_entity_poly.pdbx_seq_one_letter_code
_entity_poly.pdbx_strand_id
1 'polypeptide(L)'
;MHQQIPSVLQDMSLEFDGLQTEFMDLEANLTQAEVKPLVRRKLVSRKREVKHEIKKLQKLMNTISSLRSALQLMIREAPGIQRVVLILGGSPLRPQKAYELFFTHSDNLLCYEGDFAKSKAADALSKKTIRALISTGAGSISCPGPMRLFILVHAPPSLNLPQHFLPKRDFRYNRKFVPLKLRIKCRTQGNETNSPPNPDTTDLIWFQCRHVIKGLAFQQPVEE
;
A
#
# COMPACT_ATOMS: atom_id res chain seq x y z
N MET A 1 -9.26 5.46 4.13
CA MET A 1 -8.86 6.07 5.43
C MET A 1 -8.19 7.43 5.25
N HIS A 2 -7.04 7.56 4.58
CA HIS A 2 -6.38 8.88 4.42
C HIS A 2 -6.63 9.59 3.08
N GLN A 3 -7.69 9.23 2.35
CA GLN A 3 -8.05 9.84 1.05
C GLN A 3 -6.89 9.86 0.02
N GLN A 4 -6.07 8.80 0.01
CA GLN A 4 -4.92 8.69 -0.89
C GLN A 4 -5.24 7.92 -2.19
N ILE A 5 -6.38 7.24 -2.22
CA ILE A 5 -6.87 6.49 -3.37
C ILE A 5 -8.33 6.93 -3.58
N PRO A 6 -8.73 7.30 -4.81
CA PRO A 6 -10.02 7.92 -5.12
C PRO A 6 -11.22 7.00 -4.82
N SER A 7 -11.02 5.69 -4.89
CA SER A 7 -12.04 4.68 -4.62
C SER A 7 -11.42 3.41 -4.03
N VAL A 8 -12.24 2.40 -3.75
CA VAL A 8 -11.72 1.10 -3.32
C VAL A 8 -10.98 0.47 -4.52
N LEU A 9 -9.93 -0.33 -4.26
CA LEU A 9 -9.14 -0.95 -5.33
C LEU A 9 -9.97 -1.73 -6.38
N GLN A 10 -11.13 -2.25 -5.98
CA GLN A 10 -12.06 -2.97 -6.86
C GLN A 10 -12.79 -2.02 -7.82
N ASP A 11 -13.23 -0.86 -7.32
CA ASP A 11 -13.95 0.14 -8.09
C ASP A 11 -13.02 0.84 -9.12
N MET A 12 -11.72 0.96 -8.80
CA MET A 12 -10.74 1.52 -9.74
C MET A 12 -10.61 0.73 -11.04
N SER A 13 -10.84 -0.59 -11.04
CA SER A 13 -10.84 -1.36 -12.29
C SER A 13 -12.01 -0.95 -13.18
N LEU A 14 -13.20 -0.74 -12.59
CA LEU A 14 -14.38 -0.28 -13.32
C LEU A 14 -14.20 1.14 -13.85
N GLU A 15 -13.63 2.05 -13.04
CA GLU A 15 -13.28 3.40 -13.48
C GLU A 15 -12.29 3.38 -14.64
N PHE A 16 -11.28 2.51 -14.55
CA PHE A 16 -10.27 2.36 -15.59
C PHE A 16 -10.87 1.85 -16.91
N ASP A 17 -11.74 0.85 -16.85
CA ASP A 17 -12.45 0.32 -18.02
C ASP A 17 -13.38 1.39 -18.63
N GLY A 18 -14.09 2.15 -17.79
CA GLY A 18 -14.92 3.28 -18.23
C GLY A 18 -14.12 4.36 -18.96
N LEU A 19 -12.95 4.72 -18.44
CA LEU A 19 -12.05 5.68 -19.10
C LEU A 19 -11.49 5.15 -20.42
N GLN A 20 -11.22 3.85 -20.52
CA GLN A 20 -10.79 3.26 -21.79
C GLN A 20 -11.89 3.34 -22.85
N THR A 21 -13.13 3.03 -22.48
CA THR A 21 -14.29 3.17 -23.37
C THR A 21 -14.46 4.64 -23.80
N GLU A 22 -14.43 5.59 -22.85
CA GLU A 22 -14.51 7.02 -23.18
C GLU A 22 -13.39 7.45 -24.14
N PHE A 23 -12.16 6.97 -23.93
CA PHE A 23 -11.04 7.29 -24.81
C PHE A 23 -11.25 6.77 -26.24
N MET A 24 -11.78 5.55 -26.39
CA MET A 24 -12.13 4.96 -27.68
C MET A 24 -13.26 5.72 -28.37
N ASP A 25 -14.31 6.11 -27.64
CA ASP A 25 -15.41 6.91 -28.17
C ASP A 25 -14.93 8.29 -28.64
N LEU A 26 -14.08 8.95 -27.85
CA LEU A 26 -13.47 10.24 -28.23
C LEU A 26 -12.58 10.11 -29.48
N GLU A 27 -11.89 8.98 -29.64
CA GLU A 27 -11.11 8.68 -30.84
C GLU A 27 -11.99 8.46 -32.06
N ALA A 28 -13.06 7.67 -31.95
CA ALA A 28 -14.03 7.47 -33.02
C ALA A 28 -14.70 8.78 -33.46
N ASN A 29 -15.14 9.61 -32.49
CA ASN A 29 -15.74 10.92 -32.78
C ASN A 29 -14.76 11.88 -33.47
N LEU A 30 -13.46 11.83 -33.15
CA LEU A 30 -12.45 12.65 -33.81
C LEU A 30 -12.14 12.21 -35.24
N THR A 31 -12.40 10.95 -35.59
CA THR A 31 -12.24 10.42 -36.96
C THR A 31 -13.44 10.70 -37.88
N GLN A 32 -14.57 11.18 -37.34
CA GLN A 32 -15.72 11.58 -38.14
C GLN A 32 -15.42 12.85 -38.95
N ALA A 33 -15.75 12.85 -40.24
CA ALA A 33 -15.40 13.90 -41.19
C ALA A 33 -16.13 15.25 -40.97
N GLU A 34 -17.24 15.26 -40.21
CA GLU A 34 -18.16 16.42 -40.10
C GLU A 34 -18.15 17.13 -38.73
N VAL A 35 -17.06 17.04 -37.96
CA VAL A 35 -17.02 17.69 -36.64
C VAL A 35 -16.64 19.17 -36.76
N LYS A 36 -17.55 20.07 -36.31
CA LYS A 36 -17.28 21.52 -36.20
C LYS A 36 -15.95 21.80 -35.46
N PRO A 37 -15.12 22.75 -35.91
CA PRO A 37 -13.78 23.00 -35.32
C PRO A 37 -13.77 23.22 -33.81
N LEU A 38 -14.79 23.93 -33.28
CA LEU A 38 -14.96 24.19 -31.84
C LEU A 38 -15.23 22.90 -31.04
N VAL A 39 -16.07 22.01 -31.58
CA VAL A 39 -16.38 20.70 -30.98
C VAL A 39 -15.13 19.82 -31.02
N ARG A 40 -14.40 19.83 -32.14
CA ARG A 40 -13.14 19.09 -32.27
C ARG A 40 -12.10 19.51 -31.24
N ARG A 41 -11.95 20.81 -30.96
CA ARG A 41 -11.05 21.31 -29.89
C ARG A 41 -11.45 20.80 -28.51
N LYS A 42 -12.75 20.80 -28.17
CA LYS A 42 -13.26 20.26 -26.90
C LYS A 42 -12.96 18.76 -26.77
N LEU A 43 -13.24 17.98 -27.82
CA LEU A 43 -12.95 16.54 -27.86
C LEU A 43 -11.45 16.24 -27.69
N VAL A 44 -10.58 17.02 -28.33
CA VAL A 44 -9.12 16.86 -28.16
C VAL A 44 -8.67 17.19 -26.75
N SER A 45 -9.20 18.24 -26.12
CA SER A 45 -8.90 18.57 -24.71
C SER A 45 -9.29 17.42 -23.81
N ARG A 46 -10.54 16.95 -23.93
CA ARG A 46 -11.06 15.85 -23.12
C ARG A 46 -10.27 14.55 -23.34
N LYS A 47 -9.93 14.23 -24.58
CA LYS A 47 -9.08 13.06 -24.91
C LYS A 47 -7.72 13.11 -24.20
N ARG A 48 -7.11 14.31 -24.07
CA ARG A 48 -5.84 14.48 -23.35
C ARG A 48 -6.01 14.26 -21.85
N GLU A 49 -7.09 14.76 -21.26
CA GLU A 49 -7.42 14.56 -19.84
C GLU A 49 -7.65 13.09 -19.54
N VAL A 50 -8.52 12.41 -20.30
CA VAL A 50 -8.82 10.98 -20.15
C VAL A 50 -7.55 10.14 -20.29
N LYS A 51 -6.73 10.42 -21.31
CA LYS A 51 -5.43 9.73 -21.49
C LYS A 51 -4.49 9.89 -20.29
N HIS A 52 -4.52 11.06 -19.64
CA HIS A 52 -3.71 11.32 -18.46
C HIS A 52 -4.22 10.55 -17.24
N GLU A 53 -5.54 10.51 -17.03
CA GLU A 53 -6.16 9.73 -15.95
C GLU A 53 -5.92 8.23 -16.11
N ILE A 54 -6.08 7.68 -17.33
CA ILE A 54 -5.72 6.28 -17.65
C ILE A 54 -4.28 5.99 -17.24
N LYS A 55 -3.33 6.85 -17.63
CA LYS A 55 -1.90 6.66 -17.27
C LYS A 55 -1.66 6.71 -15.76
N LYS A 56 -2.36 7.58 -15.03
CA LYS A 56 -2.25 7.68 -13.57
C LYS A 56 -2.77 6.42 -12.88
N LEU A 57 -3.97 5.97 -13.24
CA LEU A 57 -4.60 4.76 -12.71
C LEU A 57 -3.76 3.52 -13.00
N GLN A 58 -3.33 3.35 -14.26
CA GLN A 58 -2.45 2.25 -14.65
C GLN A 58 -1.15 2.23 -13.83
N LYS A 59 -0.51 3.40 -13.64
CA LYS A 59 0.72 3.50 -12.85
C LYS A 59 0.48 3.09 -11.39
N LEU A 60 -0.63 3.53 -10.79
CA LEU A 60 -1.00 3.17 -9.43
C LEU A 60 -1.24 1.65 -9.32
N MET A 61 -2.06 1.08 -10.20
CA MET A 61 -2.36 -0.35 -10.23
C MET A 61 -1.10 -1.21 -10.41
N ASN A 62 -0.22 -0.83 -11.34
CA ASN A 62 1.06 -1.51 -11.54
C ASN A 62 1.93 -1.45 -10.29
N THR A 63 2.01 -0.28 -9.64
CA THR A 63 2.81 -0.12 -8.41
C THR A 63 2.26 -0.99 -7.26
N ILE A 64 0.93 -1.05 -7.12
CA ILE A 64 0.26 -1.91 -6.13
C ILE A 64 0.54 -3.38 -6.41
N SER A 65 0.46 -3.79 -7.69
CA SER A 65 0.77 -5.17 -8.12
C SER A 65 2.22 -5.54 -7.81
N SER A 66 3.18 -4.69 -8.21
CA SER A 66 4.60 -4.91 -7.92
C SER A 66 4.89 -4.94 -6.42
N LEU A 67 4.24 -4.09 -5.63
CA LEU A 67 4.35 -4.13 -4.18
C LEU A 67 3.81 -5.45 -3.62
N ARG A 68 2.63 -5.90 -4.07
CA ARG A 68 2.05 -7.17 -3.63
C ARG A 68 3.00 -8.33 -3.91
N SER A 69 3.54 -8.42 -5.13
CA SER A 69 4.51 -9.46 -5.49
C SER A 69 5.77 -9.39 -4.62
N ALA A 70 6.31 -8.20 -4.38
CA ALA A 70 7.46 -7.99 -3.51
C ALA A 70 7.18 -8.46 -2.06
N LEU A 71 6.01 -8.14 -1.50
CA LEU A 71 5.63 -8.58 -0.17
C LEU A 71 5.47 -10.10 -0.10
N GLN A 72 4.87 -10.73 -1.12
CA GLN A 72 4.72 -12.18 -1.19
C GLN A 72 6.07 -12.90 -1.25
N LEU A 73 7.01 -12.42 -2.07
CA LEU A 73 8.37 -12.95 -2.14
C LEU A 73 9.09 -12.82 -0.80
N MET A 74 8.99 -11.64 -0.18
CA MET A 74 9.63 -11.36 1.11
C MET A 74 9.11 -12.25 2.24
N ILE A 75 7.79 -12.51 2.29
CA ILE A 75 7.22 -13.44 3.28
C ILE A 75 7.71 -14.87 3.06
N ARG A 76 7.92 -15.28 1.80
CA ARG A 76 8.46 -16.61 1.46
C ARG A 76 9.94 -16.77 1.81
N GLU A 77 10.76 -15.76 1.51
CA GLU A 77 12.22 -15.84 1.67
C GLU A 77 12.70 -15.50 3.10
N ALA A 78 11.95 -14.68 3.83
CA ALA A 78 12.31 -14.29 5.19
C ALA A 78 11.13 -14.53 6.14
N PRO A 79 10.87 -15.77 6.56
CA PRO A 79 9.78 -16.03 7.48
C PRO A 79 10.07 -15.46 8.89
N GLY A 80 11.30 -14.97 9.13
CA GLY A 80 11.78 -14.23 10.31
C GLY A 80 11.26 -12.79 10.51
N ILE A 81 10.29 -12.31 9.72
CA ILE A 81 9.81 -10.92 9.82
C ILE A 81 9.11 -10.70 11.16
N GLN A 82 9.62 -9.75 11.94
CA GLN A 82 9.00 -9.37 13.22
C GLN A 82 8.13 -8.13 13.12
N ARG A 83 8.51 -7.18 12.24
CA ARG A 83 7.84 -5.88 12.17
C ARG A 83 7.68 -5.42 10.72
N VAL A 84 6.50 -4.88 10.42
CA VAL A 84 6.23 -4.17 9.17
C VAL A 84 5.71 -2.78 9.52
N VAL A 85 6.29 -1.76 8.89
CA VAL A 85 5.93 -0.37 9.07
C VAL A 85 5.36 0.17 7.77
N LEU A 86 4.19 0.78 7.85
CA LEU A 86 3.55 1.54 6.77
C LEU A 86 3.68 3.02 7.11
N ILE A 87 4.44 3.79 6.34
CA ILE A 87 4.67 5.23 6.55
C ILE A 87 3.99 6.04 5.46
N LEU A 88 3.12 6.98 5.86
CA LEU A 88 2.55 7.99 4.98
C LEU A 88 3.22 9.34 5.24
N GLY A 89 3.76 9.94 4.18
CA GLY A 89 4.36 11.27 4.25
C GLY A 89 5.20 11.63 3.02
N GLY A 90 6.09 12.61 3.19
CA GLY A 90 7.03 13.01 2.12
C GLY A 90 8.26 12.10 2.01
N SER A 91 8.69 11.51 3.13
CA SER A 91 9.84 10.58 3.19
C SER A 91 9.73 9.69 4.43
N PRO A 92 10.41 8.52 4.47
CA PRO A 92 10.43 7.66 5.65
C PRO A 92 10.88 8.37 6.95
N LEU A 93 11.80 9.34 6.85
CA LEU A 93 12.32 10.11 8.00
C LEU A 93 11.42 11.28 8.41
N ARG A 94 10.44 11.65 7.58
CA ARG A 94 9.46 12.72 7.83
C ARG A 94 8.04 12.17 7.68
N PRO A 95 7.63 11.22 8.55
CA PRO A 95 6.30 10.65 8.52
C PRO A 95 5.26 11.67 8.97
N GLN A 96 4.10 11.69 8.31
CA GLN A 96 2.90 12.34 8.84
C GLN A 96 2.06 11.34 9.64
N LYS A 97 1.97 10.10 9.14
CA LYS A 97 1.34 8.95 9.82
C LYS A 97 2.21 7.73 9.63
N ALA A 98 2.22 6.85 10.62
CA ALA A 98 2.87 5.56 10.50
C ALA A 98 2.10 4.51 11.30
N TYR A 99 2.04 3.31 10.73
CA TYR A 99 1.40 2.15 11.31
C TYR A 99 2.41 1.03 11.42
N GLU A 100 2.58 0.49 12.62
CA GLU A 100 3.50 -0.60 12.91
C GLU A 100 2.73 -1.86 13.22
N LEU A 101 2.98 -2.89 12.42
CA LEU A 101 2.45 -4.22 12.60
C LEU A 101 3.55 -5.08 13.23
N PHE A 102 3.28 -5.63 14.40
CA PHE A 102 4.17 -6.54 15.12
C PHE A 102 3.64 -7.96 14.99
N PHE A 103 4.49 -8.86 14.55
CA PHE A 103 4.20 -10.29 14.43
C PHE A 103 4.99 -11.03 15.50
N THR A 104 4.28 -11.75 16.37
CA THR A 104 4.95 -12.66 17.31
C THR A 104 5.35 -13.92 16.57
N HIS A 105 6.63 -14.27 16.64
CA HIS A 105 7.12 -15.50 16.05
C HIS A 105 6.62 -16.71 16.84
N SER A 106 6.24 -17.78 16.14
CA SER A 106 6.00 -19.09 16.73
C SER A 106 7.05 -20.02 16.14
N ASP A 107 7.78 -20.74 16.99
CA ASP A 107 8.88 -21.65 16.59
C ASP A 107 8.46 -22.70 15.54
N ASN A 108 7.15 -22.92 15.35
CA ASN A 108 6.61 -23.76 14.30
C ASN A 108 6.55 -23.00 12.96
N LEU A 109 7.73 -22.79 12.37
CA LEU A 109 7.94 -22.27 11.02
C LEU A 109 7.57 -23.32 9.97
N LEU A 110 6.26 -23.49 9.70
CA LEU A 110 5.84 -24.20 8.50
C LEU A 110 6.00 -23.26 7.31
N CYS A 111 6.88 -23.66 6.38
CA CYS A 111 7.04 -22.99 5.10
C CYS A 111 5.68 -23.01 4.37
N TYR A 112 5.00 -21.86 4.30
CA TYR A 112 3.69 -21.78 3.67
C TYR A 112 3.86 -21.75 2.16
N GLU A 113 3.67 -22.91 1.52
CA GLU A 113 3.74 -23.09 0.07
C GLU A 113 2.40 -22.80 -0.64
N GLY A 114 1.45 -22.18 0.06
CA GLY A 114 0.12 -21.85 -0.47
C GLY A 114 0.03 -20.48 -1.15
N ASP A 115 -1.03 -20.29 -1.93
CA ASP A 115 -1.40 -18.99 -2.44
C ASP A 115 -1.97 -18.13 -1.30
N PHE A 116 -1.35 -16.98 -1.04
CA PHE A 116 -1.76 -16.05 0.04
C PHE A 116 -3.19 -15.53 -0.15
N ALA A 117 -3.75 -15.65 -1.34
CA ALA A 117 -5.14 -15.34 -1.62
C ALA A 117 -6.00 -16.59 -1.43
N LYS A 118 -7.14 -16.42 -0.74
CA LYS A 118 -8.33 -17.31 -0.72
C LYS A 118 -8.53 -18.25 0.48
N SER A 119 -7.81 -18.11 1.60
CA SER A 119 -8.21 -18.81 2.83
C SER A 119 -9.27 -18.02 3.62
N LYS A 120 -10.31 -18.70 4.10
CA LYS A 120 -11.34 -18.11 4.99
C LYS A 120 -10.72 -17.52 6.26
N ALA A 121 -9.63 -18.13 6.73
CA ALA A 121 -8.86 -17.64 7.87
C ALA A 121 -8.17 -16.30 7.57
N ALA A 122 -7.52 -16.15 6.42
CA ALA A 122 -6.86 -14.91 6.02
C ALA A 122 -7.86 -13.75 5.88
N ASP A 123 -9.05 -14.00 5.30
CA ASP A 123 -10.11 -12.98 5.22
C ASP A 123 -10.62 -12.57 6.61
N ALA A 124 -10.90 -13.54 7.49
CA ALA A 124 -11.35 -13.28 8.85
C ALA A 124 -10.31 -12.49 9.66
N LEU A 125 -9.02 -12.85 9.55
CA LEU A 125 -7.90 -12.15 10.19
C LEU A 125 -7.71 -10.75 9.62
N SER A 126 -7.84 -10.58 8.30
CA SER A 126 -7.75 -9.27 7.63
C SER A 126 -8.84 -8.34 8.14
N LYS A 127 -10.10 -8.81 8.16
CA LYS A 127 -11.24 -8.05 8.71
C LYS A 127 -11.04 -7.68 10.18
N LYS A 128 -10.54 -8.62 10.99
CA LYS A 128 -10.25 -8.37 12.41
C LYS A 128 -9.17 -7.30 12.59
N THR A 129 -8.09 -7.39 11.82
CA THR A 129 -6.97 -6.45 11.80
C THR A 129 -7.45 -5.05 11.41
N ILE A 130 -8.21 -4.94 10.32
CA ILE A 130 -8.77 -3.67 9.85
C ILE A 130 -9.69 -3.05 10.91
N ARG A 131 -10.60 -3.83 11.50
CA ARG A 131 -11.48 -3.34 12.58
C ARG A 131 -10.67 -2.84 13.78
N ALA A 132 -9.64 -3.57 14.20
CA ALA A 132 -8.78 -3.15 15.31
C ALA A 132 -8.04 -1.84 15.00
N LEU A 133 -7.55 -1.66 13.77
CA LEU A 133 -6.94 -0.40 13.33
C LEU A 133 -7.94 0.75 13.41
N ILE A 134 -9.17 0.57 12.90
CA ILE A 134 -10.21 1.60 12.94
C ILE A 134 -10.55 1.95 14.40
N SER A 135 -10.76 0.95 15.26
CA SER A 135 -11.08 1.16 16.68
C SER A 135 -9.95 1.84 17.47
N THR A 136 -8.71 1.75 17.01
CA THR A 136 -7.55 2.45 17.61
C THR A 136 -7.33 3.85 17.02
N GLY A 137 -8.23 4.31 16.15
CA GLY A 137 -8.20 5.65 15.56
C GLY A 137 -7.40 5.75 14.25
N ALA A 138 -7.07 4.64 13.60
CA ALA A 138 -6.49 4.69 12.25
C ALA A 138 -7.46 5.40 11.28
N GLY A 139 -6.96 6.42 10.58
CA GLY A 139 -7.78 7.19 9.64
C GLY A 139 -8.72 8.22 10.26
N SER A 140 -8.67 8.48 11.58
CA SER A 140 -9.49 9.51 12.24
C SER A 140 -9.14 10.94 11.80
N ILE A 141 -7.95 11.14 11.23
CA ILE A 141 -7.44 12.43 10.77
C ILE A 141 -7.27 12.37 9.25
N SER A 142 -7.98 13.25 8.54
CA SER A 142 -7.74 13.50 7.13
C SER A 142 -6.37 14.13 6.95
N CYS A 143 -5.68 13.72 5.89
CA CYS A 143 -4.36 14.27 5.58
C CYS A 143 -4.51 15.19 4.38
N PRO A 144 -3.98 16.43 4.43
CA PRO A 144 -4.13 17.36 3.33
C PRO A 144 -3.29 16.89 2.14
N GLY A 145 -3.97 16.51 1.05
CA GLY A 145 -3.37 16.23 -0.25
C GLY A 145 -2.70 14.87 -0.41
N PRO A 146 -2.14 14.63 -1.61
CA PRO A 146 -1.51 13.36 -1.97
C PRO A 146 -0.14 13.18 -1.30
N MET A 147 0.00 12.11 -0.54
CA MET A 147 1.22 11.66 0.12
C MET A 147 1.77 10.38 -0.53
N ARG A 148 2.95 9.96 -0.08
CA ARG A 148 3.56 8.69 -0.48
C ARG A 148 3.48 7.69 0.66
N LEU A 149 3.16 6.44 0.33
CA LEU A 149 3.25 5.30 1.21
C LEU A 149 4.60 4.60 1.00
N PHE A 150 5.40 4.58 2.06
CA PHE A 150 6.64 3.82 2.16
C PHE A 150 6.41 2.61 3.05
N ILE A 151 7.01 1.48 2.70
CA ILE A 151 6.96 0.26 3.50
C ILE A 151 8.36 -0.09 3.95
N LEU A 152 8.51 -0.29 5.25
CA LEU A 152 9.73 -0.80 5.84
C LEU A 152 9.45 -2.11 6.56
N VAL A 153 10.41 -3.02 6.50
CA VAL A 153 10.32 -4.35 7.09
C VAL A 153 11.53 -4.57 7.98
N HIS A 154 11.29 -5.09 9.18
CA HIS A 154 12.34 -5.52 10.09
C HIS A 154 12.53 -7.03 9.90
N ALA A 155 13.59 -7.40 9.19
CA ALA A 155 13.83 -8.75 8.72
C ALA A 155 15.30 -9.16 8.93
N PRO A 156 15.60 -10.48 8.88
CA PRO A 156 16.97 -10.97 8.95
C PRO A 156 17.87 -10.36 7.85
N PRO A 157 19.19 -10.18 8.09
CA PRO A 157 20.11 -9.63 7.11
C PRO A 157 20.28 -10.53 5.88
N SER A 158 19.91 -11.81 6.00
CA SER A 158 19.90 -12.79 4.92
C SER A 158 18.83 -12.54 3.86
N LEU A 159 17.88 -11.61 4.09
CA LEU A 159 16.88 -11.23 3.09
C LEU A 159 17.57 -10.68 1.83
N ASN A 160 17.49 -11.42 0.72
CA ASN A 160 18.17 -11.11 -0.53
C ASN A 160 17.20 -10.78 -1.67
N LEU A 161 16.49 -9.66 -1.52
CA LEU A 161 15.56 -9.14 -2.53
C LEU A 161 15.97 -7.73 -3.03
N PRO A 162 17.16 -7.54 -3.63
CA PRO A 162 17.69 -6.20 -3.96
C PRO A 162 16.84 -5.42 -4.98
N GLN A 163 16.06 -6.12 -5.80
CA GLN A 163 15.11 -5.50 -6.73
C GLN A 163 13.89 -4.89 -6.02
N HIS A 164 13.60 -5.31 -4.79
CA HIS A 164 12.38 -4.94 -4.08
C HIS A 164 12.64 -4.25 -2.75
N PHE A 165 13.75 -4.56 -2.09
CA PHE A 165 14.09 -4.12 -0.74
C PHE A 165 15.53 -3.63 -0.69
N LEU A 166 15.73 -2.49 -0.02
CA LEU A 166 17.05 -1.91 0.22
C LEU A 166 17.32 -1.83 1.71
N PRO A 167 18.49 -2.27 2.19
CA PRO A 167 18.83 -2.19 3.61
C PRO A 167 18.90 -0.73 4.06
N LYS A 168 18.37 -0.48 5.26
CA LYS A 168 18.28 0.82 5.95
C LYS A 168 18.64 0.66 7.43
N ARG A 169 19.85 0.17 7.71
CA ARG A 169 20.32 -0.16 9.07
C ARG A 169 20.11 0.96 10.09
N ASP A 170 20.26 2.22 9.67
CA ASP A 170 20.15 3.39 10.55
C ASP A 170 18.73 3.98 10.65
N PHE A 171 17.71 3.33 10.09
CA PHE A 171 16.36 3.86 10.13
C PHE A 171 15.85 3.97 11.58
N ARG A 172 15.54 5.21 11.97
CA ARG A 172 14.90 5.55 13.24
C ARG A 172 13.95 6.71 13.01
N TYR A 173 12.80 6.71 13.68
CA TYR A 173 11.93 7.87 13.68
C TYR A 173 12.57 9.03 14.44
N ASN A 174 12.10 10.24 14.14
CA ASN A 174 12.33 11.38 15.02
C ASN A 174 11.73 11.09 16.41
N ARG A 175 12.43 11.45 17.49
CA ARG A 175 12.02 11.25 18.90
C ARG A 175 10.62 11.80 19.22
N LYS A 176 10.17 12.82 18.50
CA LYS A 176 8.85 13.45 18.70
C LYS A 176 7.69 12.72 18.02
N PHE A 177 7.97 11.75 17.14
CA PHE A 177 6.97 11.07 16.34
C PHE A 177 6.57 9.74 16.98
N VAL A 178 5.27 9.50 17.11
CA VAL A 178 4.72 8.26 17.71
C VAL A 178 3.88 7.53 16.66
N PRO A 179 4.28 6.31 16.23
CA PRO A 179 3.48 5.51 15.31
C PRO A 179 2.31 4.81 16.03
N LEU A 180 1.25 4.51 15.30
CA LEU A 180 0.16 3.64 15.78
C LEU A 180 0.60 2.19 15.67
N LYS A 181 0.54 1.44 16.79
CA LYS A 181 1.07 0.09 16.89
C LYS A 181 -0.05 -0.94 16.99
N LEU A 182 0.01 -1.98 16.16
CA LEU A 182 -0.86 -3.14 16.21
C LEU A 182 -0.02 -4.40 16.42
N ARG A 183 -0.33 -5.15 17.48
CA ARG A 183 0.32 -6.44 17.76
C ARG A 183 -0.59 -7.58 17.38
N ILE A 184 -0.10 -8.45 16.51
CA ILE A 184 -0.77 -9.67 16.07
C ILE A 184 -0.16 -10.82 16.85
N LYS A 185 -0.99 -11.48 17.68
CA LYS A 185 -0.62 -12.65 18.48
C LYS A 185 -1.41 -13.88 18.03
N CYS A 186 -0.76 -15.04 17.95
CA CYS A 186 -1.42 -16.32 17.71
C CYS A 186 -1.79 -16.99 19.05
N ARG A 187 -3.02 -17.50 19.18
CA ARG A 187 -3.54 -18.09 20.44
C ARG A 187 -3.02 -19.49 20.74
N THR A 188 -2.36 -20.16 19.80
CA THR A 188 -1.77 -21.50 20.03
C THR A 188 -0.56 -21.49 20.96
N GLN A 189 -0.07 -20.32 21.37
CA GLN A 189 0.87 -20.20 22.50
C GLN A 189 0.08 -20.25 23.82
N GLY A 190 0.34 -21.29 24.61
CA GLY A 190 0.00 -21.31 26.03
C GLY A 190 0.59 -20.11 26.76
N ASN A 191 0.06 -19.85 27.95
CA ASN A 191 0.25 -18.70 28.83
C ASN A 191 1.69 -18.40 29.29
N GLU A 192 2.70 -18.51 28.43
CA GLU A 192 4.06 -18.13 28.79
C GLU A 192 4.33 -16.66 28.41
N THR A 193 4.06 -15.84 29.43
CA THR A 193 4.88 -14.69 29.79
C THR A 193 4.69 -13.44 28.94
N ASN A 194 4.11 -12.41 29.58
CA ASN A 194 4.13 -11.00 29.16
C ASN A 194 5.54 -10.38 29.18
N SER A 195 6.58 -11.15 28.84
CA SER A 195 7.93 -10.62 28.70
C SER A 195 8.07 -9.91 27.35
N PRO A 196 8.77 -8.77 27.30
CA PRO A 196 9.23 -8.23 26.02
C PRO A 196 10.12 -9.29 25.36
N PRO A 197 10.05 -9.47 24.03
CA PRO A 197 10.94 -10.41 23.34
C PRO A 197 12.39 -10.09 23.70
N ASN A 198 13.13 -11.10 24.17
CA ASN A 198 14.55 -11.00 24.46
C ASN A 198 15.28 -10.36 23.25
N PRO A 199 16.07 -9.29 23.44
CA PRO A 199 16.71 -8.57 22.34
C PRO A 199 17.91 -9.28 21.69
N ASP A 200 18.35 -10.43 22.21
CA ASP A 200 19.73 -10.91 22.00
C ASP A 200 19.95 -12.08 21.03
N THR A 201 18.99 -12.48 20.18
CA THR A 201 19.24 -13.60 19.23
C THR A 201 18.78 -13.38 17.80
N THR A 202 18.48 -12.15 17.37
CA THR A 202 18.23 -11.92 15.94
C THR A 202 18.73 -10.55 15.52
N ASP A 203 19.86 -10.53 14.79
CA ASP A 203 20.46 -9.35 14.15
C ASP A 203 19.55 -8.79 13.04
N LEU A 204 18.34 -8.39 13.36
CA LEU A 204 17.39 -7.88 12.38
C LEU A 204 17.78 -6.47 11.96
N ILE A 205 17.60 -6.18 10.67
CA ILE A 205 17.82 -4.84 10.12
C ILE A 205 16.56 -4.37 9.40
N TRP A 206 16.43 -3.05 9.26
CA TRP A 206 15.38 -2.46 8.46
C TRP A 206 15.68 -2.59 6.97
N PHE A 207 14.67 -2.93 6.20
CA PHE A 207 14.66 -2.92 4.75
C PHE A 207 13.54 -2.03 4.26
N GLN A 208 13.83 -1.10 3.35
CA GLN A 208 12.83 -0.25 2.72
C GLN A 208 12.41 -0.86 1.38
N CYS A 209 11.10 -1.01 1.17
CA CYS A 209 10.56 -1.40 -0.12
C CYS A 209 10.80 -0.29 -1.17
N ARG A 210 11.25 -0.68 -2.36
CA ARG A 210 11.49 0.22 -3.50
C ARG A 210 10.18 0.68 -4.16
N HIS A 211 9.11 -0.09 -3.99
CA HIS A 211 7.78 0.21 -4.55
C HIS A 211 7.05 1.20 -3.65
N VAL A 212 7.10 2.48 -4.01
CA VAL A 212 6.45 3.57 -3.27
C VAL A 212 5.12 3.92 -3.93
N ILE A 213 4.01 3.73 -3.20
CA ILE A 213 2.69 4.11 -3.70
C ILE A 213 2.51 5.61 -3.50
N LYS A 214 2.25 6.33 -4.59
CA LYS A 214 1.88 7.75 -4.54
C LYS A 214 0.35 7.86 -4.53
N GLY A 215 -0.19 8.58 -3.57
CA GLY A 215 -1.60 8.89 -3.53
C GLY A 215 -2.03 9.74 -4.73
N LEU A 216 -3.26 9.53 -5.18
CA LEU A 216 -3.92 10.36 -6.18
C LEU A 216 -4.75 11.41 -5.44
N ALA A 217 -4.69 12.65 -5.93
CA ALA A 217 -5.54 13.70 -5.39
C ALA A 217 -7.00 13.41 -5.77
N PHE A 218 -7.91 13.53 -4.82
CA PHE A 218 -9.34 13.58 -5.12
C PHE A 218 -9.61 14.86 -5.90
N GLN A 219 -10.24 14.74 -7.06
CA GLN A 219 -10.99 15.86 -7.63
C GLN A 219 -12.27 15.94 -6.80
N GLN A 220 -12.33 16.87 -5.84
CA GLN A 220 -13.63 17.26 -5.31
C GLN A 220 -14.39 17.93 -6.47
N PRO A 221 -15.68 17.60 -6.69
CA PRO A 221 -16.49 18.44 -7.54
C PRO A 221 -16.47 19.84 -6.93
N VAL A 222 -16.08 20.83 -7.74
CA VAL A 222 -16.33 22.22 -7.40
C VAL A 222 -17.85 22.34 -7.43
N GLU A 223 -18.47 22.45 -6.26
CA GLU A 223 -19.86 22.89 -6.17
C GLU A 223 -19.89 24.32 -6.74
N GLU A 224 -20.44 24.45 -7.95
CA GLU A 224 -20.84 25.74 -8.55
C GLU A 224 -22.21 26.17 -8.01
#